data_AF-A0A0M4T1R4-F1
#
_entry.id   AF-A0A0M4T1R4-F1
#
_cell.length_a   1.000
_cell.length_b   1.000
_cell.length_c   1.000
_cell.angle_alpha   90.00
_cell.angle_beta   90.00
_cell.angle_gamma   90.00
#
_symmetry.space_group_name_H-M   'P 1'
#
loop_
_entity.id
_entity.type
_entity.pdbx_description
1 polymer ?
#
loop_
_entity_poly.entity_id
_entity_poly.type
_entity_poly.pdbx_seq_one_letter_code
_entity_poly.pdbx_strand_id
1 'polypeptide(L)'
;MEPTQDTRPKTNYTQQMISLRDCIAPLVDAFGIPTARSLIIQRRFQEDGRLKIEYFAVEPKPIIDRVPPAIASAFNTDLQIKIDDLQVSGISRKYPREWIVGTGISYFADAQLLLDRIVGGFEAEFVSIDELPLTWNLILRRRTDERRGI
;
A
#
# COMPACT_ATOMS: atom_id res chain seq x y z
N MET A 1 43.68 18.29 19.14
CA MET A 1 42.59 17.30 18.97
C MET A 1 41.94 17.62 17.63
N GLU A 2 42.20 16.82 16.61
CA GLU A 2 41.52 16.96 15.33
C GLU A 2 40.05 16.52 15.50
N PRO A 3 39.08 17.23 14.88
CA PRO A 3 37.69 16.82 14.91
C PRO A 3 37.53 15.54 14.09
N THR A 4 37.10 14.47 14.76
CA THR A 4 36.74 13.20 14.14
C THR A 4 35.68 13.47 13.06
N GLN A 5 36.06 13.32 11.79
CA GLN A 5 35.11 13.45 10.68
C GLN A 5 34.03 12.37 10.84
N ASP A 6 32.77 12.81 10.90
CA ASP A 6 31.63 11.91 10.93
C ASP A 6 31.52 11.22 9.56
N THR A 7 31.94 9.96 9.51
CA THR A 7 31.98 9.12 8.30
C THR A 7 30.63 8.47 7.99
N ARG A 8 29.56 8.79 8.74
CA ARG A 8 28.24 8.23 8.48
C ARG A 8 27.68 8.77 7.16
N PRO A 9 27.09 7.91 6.31
CA PRO A 9 26.41 8.37 5.11
C PRO A 9 25.34 9.40 5.50
N LYS A 10 25.34 10.56 4.86
CA LYS A 10 24.32 11.60 5.06
C LYS A 10 23.01 11.14 4.43
N THR A 11 22.34 10.21 5.09
CA THR A 11 20.98 9.79 4.73
C THR A 11 20.08 11.01 4.91
N ASN A 12 19.29 11.34 3.88
CA ASN A 12 18.36 12.47 3.93
C ASN A 12 17.45 12.33 5.16
N TYR A 13 17.17 13.41 5.89
CA TYR A 13 16.30 13.40 7.09
C TYR A 13 14.99 12.64 6.84
N THR A 14 14.39 12.80 5.66
CA THR A 14 13.19 12.05 5.24
C THR A 14 13.41 10.53 5.21
N GLN A 15 14.57 10.07 4.73
CA GLN A 15 14.90 8.64 4.70
C GLN A 15 15.08 8.10 6.12
N GLN A 16 15.72 8.85 7.02
CA GLN A 16 15.84 8.46 8.42
C GLN A 16 14.46 8.33 9.09
N MET A 17 13.55 9.27 8.82
CA MET A 17 12.18 9.24 9.33
C MET A 17 11.38 8.05 8.78
N ILE A 18 11.52 7.73 7.49
CA ILE A 18 10.91 6.53 6.89
C ILE A 18 11.43 5.26 7.59
N SER A 19 12.76 5.14 7.77
CA SER A 19 13.37 3.99 8.43
C SER A 19 12.93 3.83 9.88
N LEU A 20 12.87 4.93 10.65
CA LEU A 20 12.41 4.90 12.05
C LEU A 20 10.94 4.44 12.15
N ARG A 21 10.06 4.98 11.30
CA ARG A 21 8.65 4.55 11.27
C ARG A 21 8.54 3.06 10.95
N ASP A 22 9.24 2.60 9.91
CA ASP A 22 9.20 1.20 9.47
C ASP A 22 9.80 0.23 10.50
N CYS A 23 10.73 0.68 11.33
CA CYS A 23 11.30 -0.11 12.41
C CYS A 23 10.32 -0.29 13.59
N ILE A 24 9.50 0.71 13.87
CA ILE A 24 8.54 0.71 14.99
C ILE A 24 7.23 0.03 14.59
N ALA A 25 6.82 0.15 13.33
CA ALA A 25 5.54 -0.34 12.85
C ALA A 25 5.26 -1.84 13.11
N PRO A 26 6.22 -2.79 13.07
CA PRO A 26 5.97 -4.18 13.46
C PRO A 26 5.50 -4.36 14.91
N LEU A 27 5.74 -3.38 15.80
CA LEU A 27 5.19 -3.41 17.16
C LEU A 27 3.66 -3.31 17.14
N VAL A 28 3.07 -2.62 16.16
CA VAL A 28 1.62 -2.54 15.95
C VAL A 28 1.02 -3.93 15.72
N ASP A 29 1.69 -4.76 14.92
CA ASP A 29 1.30 -6.15 14.69
C ASP A 29 1.37 -6.98 15.99
N ALA A 30 2.39 -6.75 16.82
CA ALA A 30 2.52 -7.42 18.12
C ALA A 30 1.40 -7.04 19.11
N PHE A 31 0.85 -5.83 19.00
CA PHE A 31 -0.31 -5.39 19.78
C PHE A 31 -1.65 -5.88 19.22
N GLY A 32 -1.65 -6.58 18.07
CA GLY A 32 -2.84 -7.17 17.49
C GLY A 32 -3.88 -6.16 17.02
N ILE A 33 -3.44 -5.00 16.51
CA ILE A 33 -4.36 -3.98 15.99
C ILE A 33 -5.14 -4.57 14.79
N PRO A 34 -6.48 -4.74 14.88
CA PRO A 34 -7.25 -5.46 13.85
C PRO A 34 -7.24 -4.82 12.47
N THR A 35 -6.93 -3.53 12.41
CA THR A 35 -6.91 -2.74 11.17
C THR A 35 -5.57 -2.82 10.46
N ALA A 36 -4.50 -3.29 11.12
CA ALA A 36 -3.23 -3.62 10.48
C ALA A 36 -3.37 -4.92 9.68
N ARG A 37 -3.60 -4.79 8.38
CA ARG A 37 -4.04 -5.89 7.51
C ARG A 37 -3.09 -6.07 6.34
N SER A 38 -3.03 -7.28 5.80
CA SER A 38 -2.13 -7.56 4.69
C SER A 38 -2.60 -6.87 3.41
N LEU A 39 -1.63 -6.29 2.70
CA LEU A 39 -1.81 -5.77 1.36
C LEU A 39 -0.71 -6.34 0.47
N ILE A 40 -1.11 -7.03 -0.58
CA ILE A 40 -0.21 -7.50 -1.63
C ILE A 40 -0.51 -6.71 -2.89
N ILE A 41 0.54 -6.21 -3.52
CA ILE A 41 0.41 -5.57 -4.82
C ILE A 41 0.99 -6.51 -5.87
N GLN A 42 0.21 -6.73 -6.92
CA GLN A 42 0.62 -7.42 -8.11
C GLN A 42 0.89 -6.40 -9.21
N ARG A 43 2.04 -6.49 -9.85
CA ARG A 43 2.41 -5.66 -10.99
C ARG A 43 2.55 -6.53 -12.24
N ARG A 44 1.89 -6.11 -13.32
CA ARG A 44 1.95 -6.77 -14.64
C ARG A 44 2.60 -5.82 -15.64
N PHE A 45 3.68 -6.25 -16.28
CA PHE A 45 4.40 -5.44 -17.26
C PHE A 45 4.95 -6.32 -18.39
N GLN A 46 5.30 -5.68 -19.51
CA GLN A 46 5.95 -6.33 -20.64
C GLN A 46 7.46 -6.16 -20.52
N GLU A 47 8.21 -7.25 -20.62
CA GLU A 47 9.66 -7.25 -20.70
C GLU A 47 10.08 -8.30 -21.74
N ASP A 48 10.91 -7.90 -22.71
CA ASP A 48 11.33 -8.74 -23.84
C ASP A 48 10.16 -9.37 -24.63
N GLY A 49 9.06 -8.62 -24.77
CA GLY A 49 7.85 -9.08 -25.48
C GLY A 49 7.06 -10.17 -24.74
N ARG A 50 7.37 -10.43 -23.47
CA ARG A 50 6.65 -11.37 -22.62
C ARG A 50 5.98 -10.64 -21.46
N LEU A 51 4.75 -11.07 -21.13
CA LEU A 51 4.08 -10.62 -19.92
C LEU A 51 4.80 -11.20 -18.70
N LYS A 52 5.31 -10.32 -17.85
CA LYS A 52 5.84 -10.64 -16.52
C LYS A 52 4.88 -10.19 -15.43
N ILE A 53 4.89 -10.94 -14.34
CA ILE A 53 4.07 -10.68 -13.16
C ILE A 53 5.00 -10.72 -11.95
N GLU A 54 4.98 -9.65 -11.18
CA GLU A 54 5.69 -9.55 -9.92
C GLU A 54 4.70 -9.29 -8.80
N TYR A 55 5.02 -9.79 -7.61
CA TYR A 55 4.25 -9.61 -6.40
C TYR A 55 5.13 -8.99 -5.33
N PHE A 56 4.59 -8.06 -4.56
CA PHE A 56 5.22 -7.64 -3.33
C PHE A 56 4.19 -7.47 -2.21
N ALA A 57 4.56 -7.97 -1.03
CA ALA A 57 3.81 -7.72 0.19
C ALA A 57 4.24 -6.36 0.77
N VAL A 58 3.27 -5.51 1.07
CA VAL A 58 3.53 -4.22 1.71
C VAL A 58 3.89 -4.47 3.17
N GLU A 59 5.11 -4.09 3.54
CA GLU A 59 5.64 -4.17 4.90
C GLU A 59 6.22 -2.82 5.33
N PRO A 60 5.95 -2.32 6.54
CA PRO A 60 5.01 -2.89 7.52
C PRO A 60 3.57 -2.93 6.98
N LYS A 61 2.73 -3.80 7.56
CA LYS A 61 1.31 -3.88 7.20
C LYS A 61 0.64 -2.51 7.30
N PRO A 62 -0.04 -2.05 6.24
CA PRO A 62 -0.79 -0.82 6.30
C PRO A 62 -2.05 -0.98 7.16
N ILE A 63 -2.60 0.16 7.57
CA ILE A 63 -3.92 0.22 8.19
C ILE A 63 -4.98 0.19 7.09
N ILE A 64 -5.89 -0.77 7.11
CA ILE A 64 -6.96 -0.93 6.11
C ILE A 64 -8.32 -0.87 6.79
N ASP A 65 -9.00 0.25 6.61
CA ASP A 65 -10.32 0.54 7.18
C ASP A 65 -11.32 0.93 6.10
N ARG A 66 -12.61 1.06 6.46
CA ARG A 66 -13.60 1.66 5.57
C ARG A 66 -13.36 3.15 5.45
N VAL A 67 -13.64 3.71 4.27
CA VAL A 67 -13.56 5.16 4.06
C VAL A 67 -14.52 5.88 5.01
N PRO A 68 -14.03 6.86 5.81
CA PRO A 68 -14.88 7.68 6.66
C PRO A 68 -15.92 8.47 5.85
N PRO A 69 -17.14 8.69 6.40
CA PRO A 69 -18.18 9.46 5.72
C PRO A 69 -17.74 10.87 5.29
N ALA A 70 -16.86 11.51 6.07
CA ALA A 70 -16.32 12.83 5.76
C ALA A 70 -15.41 12.84 4.51
N ILE A 71 -14.68 11.75 4.26
CA ILE A 71 -13.87 11.62 3.06
C ILE A 71 -14.80 11.33 1.88
N ALA A 72 -15.72 10.38 2.03
CA ALA A 72 -16.68 10.04 0.97
C ALA A 72 -17.49 11.27 0.50
N SER A 73 -17.92 12.14 1.42
CA SER A 73 -18.69 13.34 1.08
C SER A 73 -17.86 14.42 0.35
N ALA A 74 -16.57 14.53 0.65
CA ALA A 74 -15.68 15.54 0.07
C ALA A 74 -15.33 15.28 -1.41
N PHE A 75 -15.40 14.03 -1.88
CA PHE A 75 -15.01 13.63 -3.23
C PHE A 75 -16.18 13.46 -4.22
N ASN A 76 -17.40 13.82 -3.83
CA ASN A 76 -18.66 13.57 -4.55
C ASN A 76 -18.81 14.19 -5.96
N THR A 77 -17.81 14.92 -6.47
CA THR A 77 -17.94 15.66 -7.74
C THR A 77 -17.34 14.96 -8.96
N ASP A 78 -16.23 14.22 -8.84
CA ASP A 78 -15.56 13.59 -10.02
C ASP A 78 -15.02 12.17 -9.75
N LEU A 79 -14.61 11.88 -8.51
CA LEU A 79 -14.16 10.55 -8.07
C LEU A 79 -15.24 9.98 -7.15
N GLN A 80 -16.10 9.09 -7.65
CA GLN A 80 -17.11 8.46 -6.80
C GLN A 80 -16.43 7.60 -5.74
N ILE A 81 -16.11 8.14 -4.57
CA ILE A 81 -15.62 7.41 -3.40
C ILE A 81 -16.83 7.04 -2.54
N LYS A 82 -16.91 5.78 -2.12
CA LYS A 82 -18.03 5.23 -1.34
C LYS A 82 -17.57 4.89 0.07
N ILE A 83 -18.51 4.90 1.02
CA ILE A 83 -18.24 4.53 2.42
C ILE A 83 -17.77 3.07 2.56
N ASP A 84 -18.19 2.20 1.64
CA ASP A 84 -17.74 0.80 1.59
C ASP A 84 -16.40 0.61 0.86
N ASP A 85 -15.82 1.67 0.29
CA ASP A 85 -14.45 1.61 -0.20
C ASP A 85 -13.47 1.53 0.98
N LEU A 86 -12.25 1.09 0.70
CA LEU A 86 -11.21 0.85 1.68
C LEU A 86 -10.22 2.00 1.67
N GLN A 87 -10.01 2.60 2.83
CA GLN A 87 -8.89 3.49 3.09
C GLN A 87 -7.70 2.66 3.55
N VAL A 88 -6.67 2.58 2.70
CA VAL A 88 -5.37 2.00 3.04
C VAL A 88 -4.42 3.12 3.43
N SER A 89 -3.99 3.15 4.68
CA SER A 89 -3.11 4.20 5.21
C SER A 89 -1.75 3.65 5.61
N GLY A 90 -0.71 4.44 5.38
CA GLY A 90 0.61 4.16 5.94
C GLY A 90 1.55 3.33 5.06
N ILE A 91 1.29 3.19 3.76
CA ILE A 91 2.21 2.49 2.86
C ILE A 91 3.53 3.26 2.78
N SER A 92 4.66 2.59 2.95
CA SER A 92 5.96 3.26 3.05
C SER A 92 6.42 3.95 1.77
N ARG A 93 6.92 5.19 1.88
CA ARG A 93 7.66 5.90 0.80
C ARG A 93 9.00 5.26 0.44
N LYS A 94 9.44 4.21 1.15
CA LYS A 94 10.56 3.37 0.66
C LYS A 94 10.17 2.64 -0.63
N TYR A 95 8.88 2.36 -0.80
CA TYR A 95 8.37 1.77 -2.03
C TYR A 95 8.24 2.87 -3.08
N PRO A 96 8.84 2.65 -4.26
CA PRO A 96 8.80 3.63 -5.32
C PRO A 96 7.38 3.71 -5.93
N ARG A 97 7.02 4.88 -6.44
CA ARG A 97 5.63 5.22 -6.78
C ARG A 97 5.03 4.29 -7.83
N GLU A 98 5.82 3.85 -8.80
CA GLU A 98 5.42 2.94 -9.89
C GLU A 98 5.05 1.53 -9.42
N TRP A 99 5.41 1.18 -8.19
CA TRP A 99 4.93 -0.04 -7.54
C TRP A 99 3.63 0.18 -6.77
N ILE A 100 3.31 1.43 -6.44
CA ILE A 100 2.10 1.77 -5.69
C ILE A 100 0.96 2.12 -6.63
N VAL A 101 1.21 2.88 -7.69
CA VAL A 101 0.20 3.33 -8.66
C VAL A 101 0.76 3.30 -10.08
N GLY A 102 0.00 2.75 -11.02
CA GLY A 102 0.41 2.60 -12.40
C GLY A 102 -0.45 1.61 -13.19
N THR A 103 -0.18 1.51 -14.49
CA THR A 103 -0.83 0.54 -15.37
C THR A 103 -0.43 -0.87 -15.00
N GLY A 104 -1.40 -1.79 -14.98
CA GLY A 104 -1.15 -3.21 -14.71
C GLY A 104 -0.96 -3.54 -13.22
N ILE A 105 -1.33 -2.64 -12.32
CA ILE A 105 -1.30 -2.87 -10.87
C ILE A 105 -2.66 -3.38 -10.38
N SER A 106 -2.65 -4.50 -9.65
CA SER A 106 -3.79 -5.04 -8.90
C SER A 106 -3.44 -5.08 -7.41
N TYR A 107 -4.44 -4.85 -6.56
CA TYR A 107 -4.27 -4.82 -5.10
C TYR A 107 -5.06 -5.97 -4.48
N PHE A 108 -4.48 -6.65 -3.50
CA PHE A 108 -5.09 -7.77 -2.81
C PHE A 108 -5.02 -7.53 -1.30
N ALA A 109 -6.17 -7.28 -0.69
CA ALA A 109 -6.30 -7.07 0.74
C ALA A 109 -6.67 -8.37 1.46
N ASP A 110 -6.19 -8.57 2.69
CA ASP A 110 -6.33 -9.80 3.49
C ASP A 110 -5.82 -11.07 2.79
N ALA A 111 -4.93 -10.90 1.82
CA ALA A 111 -4.33 -11.99 1.08
C ALA A 111 -2.96 -12.38 1.64
N GLN A 112 -2.51 -13.58 1.28
CA GLN A 112 -1.18 -14.09 1.61
C GLN A 112 -0.43 -14.46 0.32
N LEU A 113 0.88 -14.19 0.29
CA LEU A 113 1.74 -14.59 -0.81
C LEU A 113 2.42 -15.91 -0.44
N LEU A 114 2.04 -16.99 -1.12
CA LEU A 114 2.57 -18.34 -0.91
C LEU A 114 3.16 -18.86 -2.22
N LEU A 115 4.47 -19.11 -2.27
CA LEU A 115 5.16 -19.71 -3.42
C LEU A 115 4.80 -19.00 -4.75
N ASP A 116 4.94 -17.67 -4.77
CA ASP A 116 4.60 -16.80 -5.92
C ASP A 116 3.13 -16.81 -6.35
N ARG A 117 2.23 -17.19 -5.44
CA ARG A 117 0.78 -17.16 -5.66
C ARG A 117 0.07 -16.42 -4.54
N ILE A 118 -0.96 -15.68 -4.92
CA ILE A 118 -1.86 -15.01 -3.98
C ILE A 118 -2.92 -16.02 -3.52
N VAL A 119 -3.09 -16.16 -2.21
CA VAL A 119 -4.08 -17.03 -1.59
C VAL A 119 -4.95 -16.23 -0.62
N GLY A 120 -6.27 -16.45 -0.68
CA GLY A 120 -7.24 -15.76 0.16
C GLY A 120 -7.44 -14.28 -0.23
N GLY A 121 -8.06 -13.53 0.68
CA GLY A 121 -8.34 -12.10 0.48
C GLY A 121 -9.33 -11.79 -0.64
N PHE A 122 -9.31 -10.55 -1.11
CA PHE A 122 -10.08 -10.10 -2.26
C PHE A 122 -9.29 -9.10 -3.10
N GLU A 123 -9.57 -9.07 -4.41
CA GLU A 123 -8.98 -8.08 -5.31
C GLU A 123 -9.71 -6.74 -5.15
N ALA A 124 -8.91 -5.67 -5.15
CA ALA A 124 -9.38 -4.30 -5.13
C ALA A 124 -8.79 -3.50 -6.29
N GLU A 125 -9.57 -2.52 -6.76
CA GLU A 125 -9.20 -1.57 -7.79
C GLU A 125 -8.82 -0.22 -7.18
N PHE A 126 -7.93 0.50 -7.86
CA PHE A 126 -7.46 1.82 -7.43
C PHE A 126 -8.54 2.88 -7.65
N VAL A 127 -8.79 3.72 -6.64
CA VAL A 127 -9.68 4.89 -6.74
C VAL A 127 -8.89 6.18 -6.67
N SER A 128 -8.10 6.37 -5.60
CA SER A 128 -7.30 7.59 -5.41
C SER A 128 -6.06 7.35 -4.56
N ILE A 129 -5.13 8.30 -4.63
CA ILE A 129 -3.92 8.35 -3.81
C ILE A 129 -3.81 9.72 -3.14
N ASP A 130 -3.48 9.71 -1.86
CA ASP A 130 -3.00 10.86 -1.11
C ASP A 130 -1.51 10.69 -0.79
N GLU A 131 -0.76 11.72 -1.16
CA GLU A 131 0.69 11.70 -1.24
C GLU A 131 1.30 12.43 -0.02
N LEU A 132 1.48 11.72 1.09
CA LEU A 132 2.09 12.28 2.30
C LEU A 132 3.63 12.23 2.26
N PRO A 133 4.34 13.05 3.05
CA PRO A 133 5.81 13.10 3.02
C PRO A 133 6.52 11.77 3.33
N LEU A 134 5.93 10.92 4.17
CA LEU A 134 6.52 9.64 4.61
C LEU A 134 5.76 8.42 4.08
N THR A 135 4.50 8.58 3.70
CA THR A 135 3.62 7.48 3.35
C THR A 135 2.79 7.77 2.10
N TRP A 136 2.26 6.71 1.51
CA TRP A 136 1.17 6.75 0.56
C TRP A 136 -0.09 6.29 1.28
N ASN A 137 -1.19 7.02 1.06
CA ASN A 137 -2.51 6.57 1.46
C ASN A 137 -3.33 6.33 0.20
N LEU A 138 -3.98 5.18 0.10
CA LEU A 138 -4.78 4.79 -1.06
C LEU A 138 -6.25 4.69 -0.65
N ILE A 139 -7.12 5.00 -1.58
CA ILE A 139 -8.50 4.55 -1.54
C ILE A 139 -8.64 3.44 -2.59
N LEU A 140 -9.04 2.27 -2.14
CA LEU A 140 -9.23 1.08 -2.95
C LEU A 140 -10.69 0.65 -2.91
N ARG A 141 -11.24 0.23 -4.05
CA ARG A 141 -12.59 -0.32 -4.13
C ARG A 141 -12.53 -1.82 -4.29
N ARG A 142 -13.34 -2.57 -3.54
CA ARG A 142 -13.46 -4.00 -3.76
C ARG A 142 -13.97 -4.26 -5.19
N ARG A 143 -13.25 -5.06 -5.95
CA ARG A 143 -13.69 -5.49 -7.28
C ARG A 143 -14.90 -6.40 -7.12
N THR A 144 -16.00 -6.09 -7.80
CA THR A 144 -17.18 -6.96 -7.80
C THR A 144 -16.80 -8.31 -8.38
N ASP A 145 -17.08 -9.39 -7.64
CA ASP A 145 -16.91 -10.76 -8.13
C ASP A 145 -17.89 -10.95 -9.29
N GLU A 146 -17.41 -10.95 -10.54
CA GLU A 146 -18.25 -11.18 -11.74
C GLU A 146 -18.98 -12.54 -11.68
N ARG A 147 -18.57 -13.43 -10.77
CA ARG A 147 -19.17 -14.75 -10.52
C ARG A 147 -20.49 -14.74 -9.75
N ARG A 148 -20.96 -13.58 -9.25
CA ARG A 148 -22.23 -13.49 -8.50
C ARG A 148 -23.42 -13.01 -9.34
N GLY A 149 -23.27 -12.93 -10.65
CA GLY A 149 -24.34 -12.61 -11.60
C GLY A 149 -24.97 -13.83 -12.26
N ILE A 150 -25.36 -14.85 -11.47
CA ILE A 150 -26.23 -15.95 -11.91
C ILE A 150 -27.27 -16.22 -10.82
#